data_AF-A0A810C4C5-F1
#
_entry.id   AF-A0A810C4C5-F1
#
_cell.length_a   1.000
_cell.length_b   1.000
_cell.length_c   1.000
_cell.angle_alpha   90.00
_cell.angle_beta   90.00
_cell.angle_gamma   90.00
#
_symmetry.space_group_name_H-M   'P 1'
#
loop_
_entity.id
_entity.type
_entity.pdbx_description
1 polymer ?
#
loop_
_entity_poly.entity_id
_entity_poly.type
_entity_poly.pdbx_seq_one_letter_code
_entity_poly.pdbx_strand_id
1 'polypeptide(L)'
;MPAAAFEARGVPHIVDADTVYIGQTKIRLQGVDAPEMDQICLDGAGKRWQCGIDARTSLEEHSAGRPWRCETFGTDRYGRDLATCFIDNEDVNGWLVGQGWAMAFRRYSQAYVADEERARTARKGLWRGAFVAPWDWRHRSRTTTILGAVSVPIDAQRTIIGRTSGDEPPSPNCAIKSNLRAAPACIYHLPGGQFYDSLSMKDTRSRRWFCSEAEAIAAGCRRSKQ
;
A
#
# COMPACT_ATOMS: atom_id res chain seq x y z
N MET A 1 1.53 -3.50 28.61
CA MET A 1 1.82 -2.08 28.86
C MET A 1 1.89 -1.40 27.50
N PRO A 2 1.30 -0.21 27.29
CA PRO A 2 1.51 0.53 26.05
C PRO A 2 3.02 0.79 25.89
N ALA A 3 3.54 0.65 24.68
CA ALA A 3 4.92 1.02 24.38
C ALA A 3 5.11 2.50 24.73
N ALA A 4 6.20 2.84 25.41
CA ALA A 4 6.54 4.22 25.71
C ALA A 4 6.80 4.97 24.39
N ALA A 5 6.29 6.19 24.28
CA ALA A 5 6.61 7.08 23.16
C ALA A 5 8.13 7.25 23.07
N PHE A 6 8.69 6.98 21.90
CA PHE A 6 10.10 7.20 21.58
C PHE A 6 10.24 7.79 20.18
N GLU A 7 11.43 8.30 19.87
CA GLU A 7 11.74 8.85 18.56
C GLU A 7 12.66 7.91 17.79
N ALA A 8 12.22 7.48 16.60
CA ALA A 8 13.07 6.72 15.68
C ALA A 8 13.74 7.69 14.71
N ARG A 9 15.05 7.53 14.49
CA ARG A 9 15.82 8.36 13.55
C ARG A 9 16.68 7.49 12.62
N GLY A 10 16.72 7.85 11.35
CA GLY A 10 17.58 7.19 10.37
C GLY A 10 16.98 7.19 8.97
N VAL A 11 17.74 6.69 8.01
CA VAL A 11 17.24 6.52 6.63
C VAL A 11 16.21 5.39 6.64
N PRO A 12 14.97 5.64 6.20
CA PRO A 12 13.95 4.61 6.20
C PRO A 12 14.16 3.62 5.07
N HIS A 13 13.83 2.36 5.33
CA HIS A 13 13.49 1.40 4.29
C HIS A 13 11.97 1.47 4.06
N ILE A 14 11.56 1.98 2.90
CA ILE A 14 10.15 2.18 2.54
C ILE A 14 9.61 0.87 1.97
N VAL A 15 8.57 0.31 2.60
CA VAL A 15 7.95 -0.96 2.16
C VAL A 15 6.82 -0.67 1.19
N ASP A 16 5.91 0.20 1.63
CA ASP A 16 4.80 0.76 0.89
C ASP A 16 4.63 2.23 1.31
N ALA A 17 3.62 2.91 0.81
CA ALA A 17 3.43 4.34 1.02
C ALA A 17 2.88 4.72 2.41
N ASP A 18 2.82 3.81 3.38
CA ASP A 18 2.51 4.13 4.78
C ASP A 18 3.18 3.21 5.81
N THR A 19 4.03 2.28 5.39
CA THR A 19 4.79 1.36 6.24
C THR A 19 6.27 1.46 5.91
N VAL A 20 7.08 1.78 6.92
CA VAL A 20 8.53 1.93 6.79
C VAL A 20 9.27 1.21 7.91
N TYR A 21 10.54 0.91 7.68
CA TYR A 21 11.46 0.49 8.74
C TYR A 21 12.53 1.54 8.97
N ILE A 22 12.83 1.85 10.22
CA ILE A 22 14.05 2.57 10.61
C ILE A 22 14.85 1.64 11.51
N GLY A 23 15.97 1.13 10.99
CA GLY A 23 16.69 0.03 11.64
C GLY A 23 15.79 -1.20 11.76
N GLN A 24 15.54 -1.65 12.98
CA GLN A 24 14.64 -2.79 13.27
C GLN A 24 13.21 -2.36 13.60
N THR A 25 12.96 -1.06 13.74
CA THR A 25 11.66 -0.52 14.13
C THR A 25 10.71 -0.51 12.94
N LYS A 26 9.60 -1.25 13.04
CA LYS A 26 8.54 -1.26 12.04
C LYS A 26 7.51 -0.18 12.33
N ILE A 27 7.46 0.82 11.48
CA ILE A 27 6.64 2.02 11.67
C ILE A 27 5.48 2.01 10.68
N ARG A 28 4.29 2.31 11.17
CA ARG A 28 3.09 2.60 10.41
C ARG A 28 2.77 4.09 10.55
N LEU A 29 2.69 4.79 9.43
CA LEU A 29 2.32 6.19 9.40
C LEU A 29 0.88 6.34 9.89
N GLN A 30 0.66 7.16 10.91
CA GLN A 30 -0.65 7.38 11.50
C GLN A 30 -1.46 8.40 10.71
N GLY A 31 -2.78 8.25 10.76
CA GLY A 31 -3.72 9.20 10.20
C GLY A 31 -3.83 9.09 8.69
N VAL A 32 -3.11 8.15 8.08
CA VAL A 32 -3.10 7.90 6.65
C VAL A 32 -3.30 6.42 6.35
N ASP A 33 -3.89 6.14 5.19
CA ASP A 33 -3.90 4.81 4.59
C ASP A 33 -3.54 4.95 3.12
N ALA A 34 -2.45 4.32 2.71
CA ALA A 34 -1.93 4.36 1.37
C ALA A 34 -2.36 3.12 0.59
N PRO A 35 -2.43 3.20 -0.75
CA PRO A 35 -2.76 2.05 -1.59
C PRO A 35 -1.84 0.87 -1.31
N GLU A 36 -2.42 -0.32 -1.24
CA GLU A 36 -1.65 -1.56 -1.16
C GLU A 36 -0.76 -1.70 -2.41
N MET A 37 0.39 -2.37 -2.28
CA MET A 37 1.33 -2.55 -3.38
C MET A 37 0.72 -3.23 -4.62
N ASP A 38 -0.25 -4.12 -4.41
CA ASP A 38 -1.01 -4.79 -5.46
C ASP A 38 -2.25 -4.01 -5.92
N GLN A 39 -2.46 -2.81 -5.39
CA GLN A 39 -3.60 -1.98 -5.71
C GLN A 39 -3.49 -1.39 -7.11
N ILE A 40 -4.55 -1.60 -7.88
CA ILE A 40 -4.72 -1.07 -9.23
C ILE A 40 -5.78 0.02 -9.21
N CYS A 41 -5.45 1.14 -9.83
CA CYS A 41 -6.34 2.27 -10.03
C CYS A 41 -6.55 2.52 -11.52
N LEU A 42 -7.47 3.43 -11.83
CA LEU A 42 -7.75 3.88 -13.19
C LEU A 42 -7.32 5.33 -13.33
N ASP A 43 -6.75 5.70 -14.47
CA ASP A 43 -6.57 7.10 -14.83
C ASP A 43 -7.89 7.71 -15.36
N GLY A 44 -7.86 8.99 -15.73
CA GLY A 44 -9.03 9.68 -16.29
C GLY A 44 -9.56 9.08 -17.59
N ALA A 45 -8.75 8.31 -18.33
CA ALA A 45 -9.16 7.60 -19.55
C ALA A 45 -9.68 6.18 -19.25
N GLY A 46 -9.63 5.73 -18.00
CA GLY A 46 -10.01 4.37 -17.60
C GLY A 46 -8.91 3.34 -17.81
N LYS A 47 -7.67 3.75 -18.07
CA LYS A 47 -6.52 2.83 -18.16
C LYS A 47 -6.03 2.44 -16.77
N ARG A 48 -5.75 1.15 -16.59
CA ARG A 48 -5.21 0.59 -15.34
C ARG A 48 -3.77 1.04 -15.10
N TRP A 49 -3.45 1.38 -13.85
CA TRP A 49 -2.09 1.67 -13.39
C TRP A 49 -1.87 1.17 -11.96
N GLN A 50 -0.62 0.89 -11.60
CA GLN A 50 -0.23 0.29 -10.32
C GLN A 50 -0.08 1.37 -9.25
N CYS A 51 -1.20 1.81 -8.69
CA CYS A 51 -1.19 2.95 -7.77
C CYS A 51 -0.51 2.70 -6.44
N GLY A 52 -0.42 1.46 -5.97
CA GLY A 52 0.46 1.08 -4.85
C GLY A 52 1.93 1.35 -5.14
N ILE A 53 2.39 0.90 -6.30
CA ILE A 53 3.79 1.05 -6.72
C ILE A 53 4.14 2.52 -6.92
N ASP A 54 3.32 3.25 -7.66
CA ASP A 54 3.52 4.69 -7.91
C ASP A 54 3.55 5.50 -6.60
N ALA A 55 2.68 5.17 -5.63
CA ALA A 55 2.66 5.83 -4.33
C ALA A 55 3.97 5.58 -3.55
N ARG A 56 4.43 4.32 -3.49
CA ARG A 56 5.71 3.98 -2.85
C ARG A 56 6.88 4.68 -3.55
N THR A 57 6.94 4.61 -4.87
CA THR A 57 8.03 5.22 -5.65
C THR A 57 8.05 6.73 -5.49
N SER A 58 6.89 7.39 -5.46
CA SER A 58 6.82 8.83 -5.17
C SER A 58 7.36 9.15 -3.78
N LEU A 59 7.10 8.31 -2.79
CA LEU A 59 7.65 8.48 -1.43
C LEU A 59 9.16 8.22 -1.38
N GLU A 60 9.67 7.23 -2.12
CA GLU A 60 11.11 6.95 -2.25
C GLU A 60 11.84 8.13 -2.90
N GLU A 61 11.31 8.66 -4.00
CA GLU A 61 11.83 9.84 -4.71
C GLU A 61 11.81 11.09 -3.82
N HIS A 62 10.70 11.32 -3.11
CA HIS A 62 10.60 12.44 -2.17
C HIS A 62 11.56 12.28 -0.99
N SER A 63 11.70 11.08 -0.46
CA SER A 63 12.66 10.77 0.62
C SER A 63 14.09 11.05 0.15
N ALA A 64 14.43 10.69 -1.08
CA ALA A 64 15.75 10.89 -1.69
C ALA A 64 16.91 10.38 -0.82
N GLY A 65 16.69 9.31 -0.04
CA GLY A 65 17.67 8.73 0.88
C GLY A 65 17.97 9.59 2.12
N ARG A 66 17.20 10.65 2.38
CA ARG A 66 17.38 11.51 3.56
C ARG A 66 16.94 10.79 4.85
N PRO A 67 17.59 11.07 5.99
CA PRO A 67 17.17 10.52 7.26
C PRO A 67 15.82 11.10 7.70
N TRP A 68 14.97 10.23 8.24
CA TRP A 68 13.69 10.61 8.82
C TRP A 68 13.81 10.72 10.33
N ARG A 69 12.91 11.52 10.91
CA ARG A 69 12.63 11.60 12.34
C ARG A 69 11.18 11.22 12.55
N CYS A 70 10.91 10.12 13.24
CA CYS A 70 9.56 9.62 13.48
C CYS A 70 9.22 9.66 14.97
N GLU A 71 8.18 10.43 15.31
CA GLU A 71 7.65 10.54 16.66
C GLU A 71 6.58 9.46 16.86
N THR A 72 6.85 8.49 17.74
CA THR A 72 5.91 7.39 18.04
C THR A 72 5.00 7.71 19.22
N PHE A 73 3.77 7.21 19.20
CA PHE A 73 2.77 7.45 20.27
C PHE A 73 1.99 6.18 20.67
N GLY A 74 2.41 5.02 20.19
CA GLY A 74 1.87 3.73 20.58
C GLY A 74 2.02 2.68 19.50
N THR A 75 1.41 1.52 19.72
CA THR A 75 1.44 0.39 18.78
C THR A 75 0.04 0.01 18.33
N ASP A 76 -0.11 -0.39 17.07
CA ASP A 76 -1.35 -0.99 16.61
C ASP A 76 -1.52 -2.46 17.09
N ARG A 77 -2.68 -3.04 16.80
CA ARG A 77 -3.00 -4.44 17.16
C ARG A 77 -2.09 -5.49 16.50
N TYR A 78 -1.28 -5.09 15.52
CA TYR A 78 -0.35 -5.95 14.79
C TYR A 78 1.10 -5.74 15.26
N GLY A 79 1.32 -4.92 16.29
CA GLY A 79 2.63 -4.67 16.86
C GLY A 79 3.48 -3.69 16.06
N ARG A 80 2.89 -2.89 15.17
CA ARG A 80 3.60 -1.80 14.46
C ARG A 80 3.56 -0.53 15.30
N ASP A 81 4.67 0.17 15.40
CA ASP A 81 4.71 1.49 16.01
C ASP A 81 3.96 2.49 15.13
N LEU A 82 2.99 3.20 15.70
CA LEU A 82 2.29 4.28 15.03
C LEU A 82 3.10 5.56 15.21
N ALA A 83 3.40 6.24 14.10
CA ALA A 83 4.20 7.45 14.13
C ALA A 83 3.76 8.52 13.13
N THR A 84 4.17 9.75 13.43
CA THR A 84 4.26 10.85 12.46
C THR A 84 5.73 11.02 12.12
N CYS A 85 6.05 10.96 10.84
CA CYS A 85 7.42 11.01 10.36
C CYS A 85 7.70 12.32 9.64
N PHE A 86 8.95 12.78 9.79
CA PHE A 86 9.42 14.04 9.25
C PHE A 86 10.70 13.84 8.45
N ILE A 87 10.78 14.47 7.28
CA ILE A 87 12.04 14.71 6.57
C ILE A 87 12.40 16.16 6.83
N ASP A 88 13.51 16.40 7.51
CA ASP A 88 13.84 17.71 8.06
C ASP A 88 12.70 18.22 8.97
N ASN A 89 11.91 19.20 8.51
CA ASN A 89 10.72 19.73 9.20
C ASN A 89 9.41 19.49 8.45
N GLU A 90 9.43 18.76 7.33
CA GLU A 90 8.23 18.46 6.56
C GLU A 90 7.55 17.19 7.07
N ASP A 91 6.25 17.28 7.35
CA ASP A 91 5.41 16.13 7.71
C ASP A 91 5.19 15.22 6.48
N VAL A 92 5.78 14.02 6.53
CA VAL A 92 5.70 13.03 5.45
C VAL A 92 4.27 12.48 5.30
N ASN A 93 3.58 12.26 6.41
CA ASN A 93 2.21 11.74 6.41
C ASN A 93 1.29 12.76 5.71
N GLY A 94 1.43 14.03 6.06
CA GLY A 94 0.71 15.14 5.42
C GLY A 94 1.06 15.30 3.96
N TRP A 95 2.35 15.20 3.61
CA TRP A 95 2.81 15.25 2.22
C TRP A 95 2.19 14.15 1.37
N LEU A 96 2.16 12.90 1.85
CA LEU A 96 1.54 11.77 1.15
C LEU A 96 0.08 12.04 0.80
N VAL A 97 -0.69 12.55 1.78
CA VAL A 97 -2.10 12.89 1.55
C VAL A 97 -2.24 14.09 0.62
N GLY A 98 -1.43 15.14 0.81
CA GLY A 98 -1.45 16.37 0.02
C GLY A 98 -1.02 16.19 -1.44
N GLN A 99 -0.22 15.16 -1.73
CA GLN A 99 0.10 14.72 -3.10
C GLN A 99 -0.86 13.65 -3.63
N GLY A 100 -1.84 13.22 -2.84
CA GLY A 100 -2.83 12.22 -3.23
C GLY A 100 -2.30 10.80 -3.31
N TRP A 101 -1.19 10.49 -2.64
CA TRP A 101 -0.60 9.14 -2.55
C TRP A 101 -1.12 8.33 -1.38
N ALA A 102 -1.80 8.97 -0.43
CA ALA A 102 -2.56 8.31 0.63
C ALA A 102 -3.89 9.04 0.87
N MET A 103 -4.81 8.35 1.54
CA MET A 103 -6.07 8.93 2.01
C MET A 103 -5.97 9.32 3.48
N ALA A 104 -6.69 10.38 3.88
CA ALA A 104 -6.79 10.74 5.28
C ALA A 104 -7.64 9.68 6.00
N PHE A 105 -7.06 9.01 6.99
CA PHE A 105 -7.74 7.92 7.69
C PHE A 105 -8.58 8.46 8.85
N ARG A 106 -9.72 9.08 8.48
CA ARG A 106 -10.63 9.85 9.37
C ARG A 106 -11.12 9.09 10.61
N ARG A 107 -11.08 7.76 10.58
CA ARG A 107 -11.40 6.89 11.73
C ARG A 107 -10.44 7.09 12.91
N TYR A 108 -9.19 7.46 12.65
CA TYR A 108 -8.13 7.55 13.65
C TYR A 108 -7.57 8.97 13.84
N SER A 109 -7.63 9.83 12.81
CA SER A 109 -7.16 11.20 12.89
C SER A 109 -7.88 12.10 11.90
N GLN A 110 -8.06 13.37 12.25
CA GLN A 110 -8.54 14.41 11.33
C GLN A 110 -7.41 15.30 10.78
N ALA A 111 -6.16 15.05 11.18
CA ALA A 111 -5.01 15.93 10.87
C ALA A 111 -4.87 16.25 9.37
N TYR A 112 -5.13 15.27 8.50
CA TYR A 112 -4.87 15.37 7.06
C TYR A 112 -6.11 15.53 6.19
N VAL A 113 -7.29 15.82 6.79
CA VAL A 113 -8.52 15.99 6.01
C VAL A 113 -8.40 17.17 5.04
N ALA A 114 -7.80 18.28 5.47
CA ALA A 114 -7.60 19.44 4.62
C ALA A 114 -6.60 19.16 3.47
N ASP A 115 -5.56 18.36 3.72
CA ASP A 115 -4.63 17.90 2.69
C ASP A 115 -5.34 17.05 1.63
N GLU A 116 -6.22 16.15 2.07
CA GLU A 116 -6.96 15.26 1.18
C GLU A 116 -7.89 16.05 0.25
N GLU A 117 -8.63 17.03 0.79
CA GLU A 117 -9.50 17.87 -0.03
C GLU A 117 -8.72 18.74 -1.02
N ARG A 118 -7.51 19.21 -0.65
CA ARG A 118 -6.60 19.91 -1.58
C ARG A 118 -6.14 18.99 -2.70
N ALA A 119 -5.68 17.77 -2.37
CA ALA A 119 -5.23 16.79 -3.34
C ALA A 119 -6.35 16.37 -4.29
N ARG A 120 -7.57 16.21 -3.76
CA ARG A 120 -8.78 15.91 -4.52
C ARG A 120 -9.13 17.02 -5.51
N THR A 121 -9.17 18.26 -5.03
CA THR A 121 -9.48 19.43 -5.87
C THR A 121 -8.43 19.61 -6.97
N ALA A 122 -7.17 19.40 -6.64
CA ALA A 122 -6.05 19.48 -7.58
C ALA A 122 -5.87 18.21 -8.44
N ARG A 123 -6.70 17.17 -8.26
CA ARG A 123 -6.65 15.89 -8.99
C ARG A 123 -5.27 15.22 -8.95
N LYS A 124 -4.59 15.27 -7.80
CA LYS A 124 -3.26 14.69 -7.61
C LYS A 124 -3.32 13.20 -7.26
N GLY A 125 -2.25 12.46 -7.60
CA GLY A 125 -2.09 11.05 -7.24
C GLY A 125 -3.32 10.22 -7.62
N LEU A 126 -3.91 9.55 -6.63
CA LEU A 126 -5.14 8.74 -6.77
C LEU A 126 -6.32 9.52 -7.35
N TRP A 127 -6.43 10.81 -7.03
CA TRP A 127 -7.55 11.67 -7.43
C TRP A 127 -7.55 12.03 -8.92
N ARG A 128 -6.50 11.67 -9.68
CA ARG A 128 -6.42 11.88 -11.14
C ARG A 128 -7.33 10.96 -11.96
N GLY A 129 -7.96 9.99 -11.33
CA GLY A 129 -8.88 9.06 -11.97
C GLY A 129 -9.83 8.42 -10.96
N ALA A 130 -9.96 7.10 -11.02
CA ALA A 130 -10.86 6.34 -10.18
C ALA A 130 -10.14 5.22 -9.42
N PHE A 131 -10.51 5.00 -8.17
CA PHE A 131 -9.85 4.05 -7.30
C PHE A 131 -10.80 3.53 -6.21
N VAL A 132 -10.45 2.40 -5.59
CA VAL A 132 -11.08 1.93 -4.36
C VAL A 132 -10.25 2.44 -3.19
N ALA A 133 -10.89 2.88 -2.11
CA ALA A 133 -10.15 3.32 -0.93
C ALA A 133 -9.22 2.21 -0.42
N PRO A 134 -8.00 2.51 0.06
CA PRO A 134 -7.05 1.45 0.43
C PRO A 134 -7.56 0.50 1.54
N TRP A 135 -8.34 1.01 2.49
CA TRP A 135 -8.99 0.18 3.52
C TRP A 135 -10.04 -0.77 2.94
N ASP A 136 -10.73 -0.38 1.88
CA ASP A 136 -11.73 -1.20 1.21
C ASP A 136 -11.11 -2.18 0.21
N TRP A 137 -9.92 -1.86 -0.34
CA TRP A 137 -9.24 -2.68 -1.36
C TRP A 137 -9.10 -4.14 -0.94
N ARG A 138 -8.72 -4.36 0.32
CA ARG A 138 -8.48 -5.68 0.93
C ARG A 138 -9.75 -6.55 1.00
N HIS A 139 -10.93 -5.93 1.05
CA HIS A 139 -12.21 -6.62 1.21
C HIS A 139 -13.23 -6.29 0.12
N ARG A 140 -12.75 -5.75 -1.01
CA ARG A 140 -13.63 -5.23 -2.06
C ARG A 140 -14.54 -6.28 -2.67
N SER A 141 -15.70 -5.79 -3.10
CA SER A 141 -16.74 -6.56 -3.75
C SER A 141 -17.38 -5.71 -4.85
N ARG A 142 -18.37 -6.28 -5.54
CA ARG A 142 -19.13 -5.57 -6.59
C ARG A 142 -19.91 -4.36 -6.06
N THR A 143 -20.09 -4.24 -4.75
CA THR A 143 -20.78 -3.12 -4.10
C THR A 143 -19.82 -2.12 -3.45
N THR A 144 -18.50 -2.32 -3.58
CA THR A 144 -17.52 -1.39 -3.03
C THR A 144 -17.57 -0.07 -3.77
N THR A 145 -17.62 1.02 -3.01
CA THR A 145 -17.62 2.38 -3.54
C THR A 145 -16.32 2.65 -4.29
N ILE A 146 -16.46 3.23 -5.48
CA ILE A 146 -15.34 3.75 -6.25
C ILE A 146 -15.27 5.25 -6.00
N LEU A 147 -14.08 5.69 -5.60
CA LEU A 147 -13.71 7.07 -5.35
C LEU A 147 -13.00 7.64 -6.58
N GLY A 148 -12.87 8.97 -6.61
CA GLY A 148 -12.22 9.70 -7.70
C GLY A 148 -12.72 11.14 -7.77
N ALA A 149 -11.90 12.03 -8.32
CA ALA A 149 -12.30 13.41 -8.64
C ALA A 149 -12.66 13.57 -10.14
N VAL A 150 -12.52 12.51 -10.93
CA VAL A 150 -12.77 12.50 -12.38
C VAL A 150 -13.76 11.38 -12.70
N SER A 151 -14.72 11.64 -13.59
CA SER A 151 -15.63 10.62 -14.08
C SER A 151 -14.90 9.64 -15.00
N VAL A 152 -14.89 8.36 -14.64
CA VAL A 152 -14.30 7.27 -15.42
C VAL A 152 -15.43 6.36 -15.94
N PRO A 153 -15.35 5.77 -17.15
CA PRO A 153 -16.39 4.89 -17.67
C PRO A 153 -16.76 3.73 -16.72
N ILE A 154 -18.05 3.42 -16.59
CA ILE A 154 -18.59 2.41 -15.66
C ILE A 154 -17.99 1.01 -15.92
N ASP A 155 -17.77 0.66 -17.19
CA ASP A 155 -17.19 -0.64 -17.53
C ASP A 155 -15.71 -0.74 -17.14
N ALA A 156 -14.96 0.37 -17.24
CA ALA A 156 -13.59 0.43 -16.75
C ALA A 156 -13.57 0.32 -15.21
N GLN A 157 -14.46 1.03 -14.53
CA GLN A 157 -14.64 0.96 -13.07
C GLN A 157 -14.89 -0.47 -12.56
N ARG A 158 -15.62 -1.31 -13.30
CA ARG A 158 -15.85 -2.72 -12.95
C ARG A 158 -14.56 -3.55 -12.85
N THR A 159 -13.48 -3.14 -13.51
CA THR A 159 -12.21 -3.87 -13.50
C THR A 159 -11.46 -3.77 -12.18
N ILE A 160 -11.69 -2.72 -11.38
CA ILE A 160 -11.01 -2.52 -10.08
C ILE A 160 -11.81 -3.06 -8.89
N ILE A 161 -13.15 -3.17 -9.02
CA ILE A 161 -14.03 -3.81 -8.02
C ILE A 161 -14.20 -5.32 -8.24
N GLY A 162 -13.77 -5.82 -9.40
CA GLY A 162 -13.65 -7.24 -9.68
C GLY A 162 -12.59 -7.89 -8.77
N ARG A 163 -12.90 -9.04 -8.19
CA ARG A 163 -11.97 -9.86 -7.38
C ARG A 163 -10.86 -10.54 -8.21
N THR A 164 -10.63 -10.09 -9.44
CA THR A 164 -9.66 -10.68 -10.36
C THR A 164 -8.25 -10.19 -10.04
N SER A 165 -7.63 -10.82 -9.03
CA SER A 165 -6.35 -11.45 -9.36
C SER A 165 -6.71 -12.53 -10.38
N GLY A 166 -6.47 -12.24 -11.66
CA GLY A 166 -6.54 -13.29 -12.66
C GLY A 166 -5.48 -14.36 -12.37
N ASP A 167 -5.49 -15.43 -13.16
CA ASP A 167 -4.33 -16.33 -13.23
C ASP A 167 -3.04 -15.63 -13.66
N GLU A 168 -3.15 -14.40 -14.18
CA GLU A 168 -2.07 -13.61 -14.73
C GLU A 168 -1.60 -12.52 -13.74
N PRO A 169 -0.28 -12.26 -13.68
CA PRO A 169 0.26 -11.22 -12.81
C PRO A 169 -0.19 -9.82 -13.25
N PRO A 170 -0.35 -8.88 -12.31
CA PRO A 170 -0.77 -7.51 -12.64
C PRO A 170 0.27 -6.71 -13.45
N SER A 171 1.55 -7.12 -13.41
CA SER A 171 2.61 -6.66 -14.33
C SER A 171 3.75 -7.69 -14.35
N PRO A 172 4.68 -7.63 -15.32
CA PRO A 172 5.87 -8.49 -15.35
C PRO A 172 6.74 -8.38 -14.09
N ASN A 173 6.76 -7.21 -13.47
CA ASN A 173 7.52 -6.95 -12.23
C ASN A 173 6.79 -7.48 -10.98
N CYS A 174 5.54 -7.91 -11.11
CA CYS A 174 4.69 -8.42 -10.04
C CYS A 174 4.37 -9.91 -10.21
N ALA A 175 5.38 -10.66 -10.65
CA ALA A 175 5.26 -12.07 -10.98
C ALA A 175 5.59 -13.00 -9.79
N ILE A 176 5.65 -12.54 -8.55
CA ILE A 176 5.87 -13.44 -7.40
C ILE A 176 4.53 -13.95 -6.91
N LYS A 177 4.27 -15.25 -7.03
CA LYS A 177 3.00 -15.85 -6.57
C LYS A 177 3.06 -16.15 -5.08
N SER A 178 1.97 -16.01 -4.37
CA SER A 178 1.91 -16.42 -2.96
C SER A 178 0.63 -17.16 -2.58
N ASN A 179 0.76 -17.97 -1.54
CA ASN A 179 -0.29 -18.74 -0.92
C ASN A 179 -0.49 -18.26 0.53
N LEU A 180 -1.59 -17.55 0.79
CA LEU A 180 -2.00 -16.94 2.06
C LEU A 180 -2.87 -17.89 2.90
N ARG A 181 -2.43 -19.13 3.13
CA ARG A 181 -3.13 -20.00 4.09
C ARG A 181 -2.97 -19.44 5.51
N ALA A 182 -3.97 -19.68 6.36
CA ALA A 182 -4.00 -19.23 7.75
C ALA A 182 -2.65 -19.46 8.45
N ALA A 183 -2.23 -18.47 9.23
CA ALA A 183 -0.96 -18.43 9.95
C ALA A 183 -0.60 -19.79 10.59
N PRO A 184 0.69 -20.18 10.57
CA PRO A 184 1.85 -19.29 10.43
C PRO A 184 2.46 -19.20 9.02
N ALA A 185 1.84 -19.73 7.96
CA ALA A 185 2.59 -19.98 6.72
C ALA A 185 1.97 -19.35 5.46
N CYS A 186 2.16 -18.04 5.27
CA CYS A 186 2.20 -17.51 3.92
C CYS A 186 3.49 -17.99 3.22
N ILE A 187 3.38 -18.50 1.99
CA ILE A 187 4.53 -18.95 1.19
C ILE A 187 4.53 -18.20 -0.14
N TYR A 188 5.67 -17.61 -0.52
CA TYR A 188 5.85 -17.01 -1.84
C TYR A 188 6.74 -17.86 -2.75
N HIS A 189 6.50 -17.75 -4.05
CA HIS A 189 7.12 -18.53 -5.12
C HIS A 189 7.65 -17.57 -6.19
N LEU A 190 8.94 -17.68 -6.50
CA LEU A 190 9.57 -16.93 -7.57
C LEU A 190 9.36 -17.60 -8.94
N PRO A 191 9.29 -16.82 -10.02
CA PRO A 191 9.35 -17.36 -11.39
C PRO A 191 10.54 -18.33 -11.56
N GLY A 192 10.29 -19.48 -12.18
CA GLY A 192 11.29 -20.54 -12.37
C GLY A 192 11.51 -21.46 -11.17
N GLY A 193 10.84 -21.24 -10.03
CA GLY A 193 10.88 -22.17 -8.90
C GLY A 193 10.05 -23.43 -9.11
N GLN A 194 10.42 -24.54 -8.46
CA GLN A 194 9.81 -25.87 -8.62
C GLN A 194 8.27 -25.88 -8.56
N PHE A 195 7.70 -25.09 -7.66
CA PHE A 195 6.24 -25.04 -7.43
C PHE A 195 5.54 -23.85 -8.11
N TYR A 196 6.27 -23.00 -8.84
CA TYR A 196 5.74 -21.74 -9.36
C TYR A 196 4.60 -21.95 -10.38
N ASP A 197 4.81 -22.83 -11.37
CA ASP A 197 3.81 -23.07 -12.42
C ASP A 197 2.63 -23.90 -11.90
N SER A 198 2.86 -24.74 -10.89
CA SER A 198 1.80 -25.53 -10.24
C SER A 198 0.84 -24.68 -9.39
N LEU A 199 1.26 -23.48 -9.00
CA LEU A 199 0.46 -22.60 -8.16
C LEU A 199 -0.54 -21.80 -9.01
N SER A 200 -1.81 -22.25 -9.01
CA SER A 200 -2.92 -21.50 -9.59
C SER A 200 -3.27 -20.28 -8.75
N MET A 201 -3.49 -19.16 -9.41
CA MET A 201 -3.80 -17.86 -8.79
C MET A 201 -5.29 -17.51 -8.83
N LYS A 202 -6.15 -18.42 -9.35
CA LYS A 202 -7.62 -18.27 -9.41
C LYS A 202 -8.26 -18.02 -8.05
N ASP A 203 -7.75 -18.64 -6.97
CA ASP A 203 -8.33 -18.48 -5.63
C ASP A 203 -7.81 -17.23 -4.92
N THR A 204 -8.36 -16.08 -5.27
CA THR A 204 -7.92 -14.77 -4.78
C THR A 204 -8.16 -14.55 -3.28
N ARG A 205 -8.83 -15.48 -2.59
CA ARG A 205 -8.96 -15.45 -1.12
C ARG A 205 -7.70 -15.96 -0.41
N SER A 206 -6.94 -16.81 -1.08
CA SER A 206 -5.73 -17.45 -0.55
C SER A 206 -4.51 -17.20 -1.45
N ARG A 207 -4.62 -16.32 -2.45
CA ARG A 207 -3.59 -16.04 -3.45
C ARG A 207 -3.35 -14.55 -3.57
N ARG A 208 -2.08 -14.17 -3.57
CA ARG A 208 -1.64 -12.78 -3.77
C ARG A 208 -0.39 -12.73 -4.64
N TRP A 209 -0.31 -11.72 -5.49
CA TRP A 209 0.89 -11.42 -6.27
C TRP A 209 1.75 -10.42 -5.49
N PHE A 210 3.07 -10.59 -5.52
CA PHE A 210 4.06 -9.64 -4.99
C PHE A 210 4.97 -9.17 -6.12
N CYS A 211 5.52 -7.98 -5.96
CA CYS A 211 6.46 -7.34 -6.88
C CYS A 211 7.92 -7.41 -6.42
N SER A 212 8.17 -7.82 -5.17
CA SER A 212 9.52 -8.14 -4.70
C SER A 212 9.52 -9.18 -3.59
N GLU A 213 10.66 -9.83 -3.36
CA GLU A 213 10.83 -10.71 -2.19
C GLU A 213 10.70 -9.94 -0.88
N ALA A 214 11.21 -8.70 -0.82
CA ALA A 214 11.10 -7.84 0.36
C ALA A 214 9.63 -7.57 0.74
N GLU A 215 8.78 -7.33 -0.26
CA GLU A 215 7.33 -7.17 -0.07
C GLU A 215 6.68 -8.44 0.48
N ALA A 216 7.02 -9.60 -0.10
CA ALA A 216 6.50 -10.88 0.38
C ALA A 216 6.92 -11.15 1.83
N ILE A 217 8.18 -10.87 2.18
CA ILE A 217 8.70 -10.99 3.55
C ILE A 217 8.00 -10.02 4.50
N ALA A 218 7.81 -8.77 4.10
CA ALA A 218 7.13 -7.76 4.90
C ALA A 218 5.65 -8.10 5.15
N ALA A 219 5.01 -8.81 4.20
CA ALA A 219 3.68 -9.40 4.33
C ALA A 219 3.65 -10.68 5.19
N GLY A 220 4.79 -11.10 5.77
CA GLY A 220 4.91 -12.27 6.63
C GLY A 220 5.02 -13.59 5.86
N CYS A 221 5.35 -13.54 4.57
CA CYS A 221 5.53 -14.73 3.74
C CYS A 221 6.98 -15.20 3.77
N ARG A 222 7.16 -16.52 3.81
CA ARG A 222 8.47 -17.16 3.64
C ARG A 222 8.64 -17.69 2.22
N ARG A 223 9.88 -17.83 1.77
CA ARG A 223 10.18 -18.41 0.45
C ARG A 223 9.74 -19.88 0.40
N SER A 224 9.24 -20.30 -0.76
CA SER A 224 9.01 -21.71 -1.07
C SER A 224 10.31 -22.49 -0.96
N LYS A 225 10.20 -23.75 -0.54
CA LYS A 225 11.30 -24.70 -0.69
C LYS A 225 11.58 -24.89 -2.18
N GLN A 226 12.86 -25.08 -2.51
CA GLN A 226 13.34 -25.36 -3.86
C GLN A 226 13.14 -26.82 -4.21
#